data_AF-A0A8J7CD56-F1
#
_entry.id   AF-A0A8J7CD56-F1
#
_cell.length_a   1.000
_cell.length_b   1.000
_cell.length_c   1.000
_cell.angle_alpha   90.00
_cell.angle_beta   90.00
_cell.angle_gamma   90.00
#
_symmetry.space_group_name_H-M   'P 1'
#
loop_
_entity.id
_entity.type
_entity.pdbx_description
1 polymer ?
#
loop_
_entity_poly.entity_id
_entity_poly.type
_entity_poly.pdbx_seq_one_letter_code
_entity_poly.pdbx_strand_id
1 'polypeptide(L)'
;GWSDVLLIERDQLTSGTTWHAAGLMTTFGSTSETSVEMRMYTRDLYGRLEAETGLGTGFEPLGFIELAADSDRMEEYRRVAAFNRMCGNDVEEIGPDEIKKLFPLARVDDIEAGFYLRQDGRVNPVDATMALAKGARQKGVKIVEGVSVTGVTTQNGRATGVATTQGNITAEFVVNCAGMWARQLGALNGVSIPNQSTEHYYLITEPFEGMTRDLPIIEDPSCHGYYREEGGGLMIGLFEPVCAPWKVNGVPDDFSFGEISPDWDRMTPFVEKAMSRIPISQEVGIRKFFCGPESFTPDMGVAFGEAPEIQNYFVAAGLNSIGIITGGGLGKIMAQWITTGDPGADITGINVDRFHPYQCNPEYRKTRVVETLGMVYRRHYPTRVPLTARDCKRSPFHDRLKEQRAYFTDVSGWESPAWFAPEGHEPKVEKLSWGRQNWFPYWEAEHRACREGVIAMDMSFMGKFLVQGRDAGAVLDN
;
A
#
# COMPACT_ATOMS: atom_id res chain seq x y z
N GLY A 1 -7.56 17.44 -20.81
CA GLY A 1 -8.03 17.82 -22.16
C GLY A 1 -8.09 16.65 -23.13
N TRP A 2 -7.47 15.51 -22.82
CA TRP A 2 -7.60 14.30 -23.64
C TRP A 2 -8.94 13.62 -23.35
N SER A 3 -9.68 13.30 -24.41
CA SER A 3 -10.99 12.65 -24.34
C SER A 3 -11.05 11.35 -25.13
N ASP A 4 -10.05 11.05 -25.96
CA ASP A 4 -9.89 9.75 -26.64
C ASP A 4 -9.32 8.73 -25.64
N VAL A 5 -10.17 8.36 -24.68
CA VAL A 5 -9.83 7.45 -23.58
C VAL A 5 -10.85 6.32 -23.57
N LEU A 6 -10.34 5.09 -23.50
CA LEU A 6 -11.14 3.89 -23.37
C LEU A 6 -10.73 3.15 -22.09
N LEU A 7 -11.68 2.96 -21.19
CA LEU A 7 -11.57 2.04 -20.06
C LEU A 7 -12.19 0.70 -20.45
N ILE A 8 -11.44 -0.37 -20.25
CA ILE A 8 -11.88 -1.75 -20.49
C ILE A 8 -11.94 -2.45 -19.15
N GLU A 9 -13.09 -3.02 -18.83
CA GLU A 9 -13.34 -3.79 -17.61
C GLU A 9 -13.74 -5.21 -18.00
N ARG A 10 -13.09 -6.19 -17.36
CA ARG A 10 -13.24 -7.60 -17.66
C ARG A 10 -14.68 -8.07 -17.39
N ASP A 11 -15.27 -7.60 -16.30
CA ASP A 11 -16.64 -7.89 -15.93
C ASP A 11 -17.42 -6.60 -15.72
N GLN A 12 -17.67 -6.18 -14.48
CA GLN A 12 -18.33 -4.90 -14.18
C GLN A 12 -17.42 -3.98 -13.38
N LEU A 13 -17.67 -2.67 -13.45
CA LEU A 13 -17.00 -1.70 -12.61
C LEU A 13 -17.14 -2.13 -11.15
N THR A 14 -16.06 -1.99 -10.39
CA THR A 14 -15.92 -2.39 -8.97
C THR A 14 -15.82 -3.90 -8.70
N SER A 15 -15.94 -4.77 -9.71
CA SER A 15 -16.00 -6.24 -9.55
C SER A 15 -14.77 -6.91 -8.90
N GLY A 16 -13.64 -6.19 -8.81
CA GLY A 16 -12.43 -6.60 -8.09
C GLY A 16 -12.53 -6.37 -6.57
N THR A 17 -11.52 -5.70 -5.99
CA THR A 17 -11.49 -5.40 -4.55
C THR A 17 -12.44 -4.28 -4.14
N THR A 18 -12.69 -3.31 -5.03
CA THR A 18 -13.36 -2.06 -4.71
C THR A 18 -14.74 -2.23 -4.04
N TRP A 19 -15.58 -3.15 -4.50
CA TRP A 19 -16.96 -3.27 -4.01
C TRP A 19 -17.06 -3.65 -2.52
N HIS A 20 -16.05 -4.34 -1.99
CA HIS A 20 -16.01 -4.78 -0.60
C HIS A 20 -14.99 -4.01 0.24
N ALA A 21 -14.40 -2.94 -0.29
CA ALA A 21 -13.54 -2.09 0.51
C ALA A 21 -14.34 -1.48 1.67
N ALA A 22 -13.70 -1.33 2.83
CA ALA A 22 -14.37 -0.79 4.01
C ALA A 22 -14.78 0.68 3.87
N GLY A 23 -14.22 1.42 2.90
CA GLY A 23 -14.65 2.81 2.63
C GLY A 23 -14.13 3.84 3.63
N LEU A 24 -13.00 3.56 4.29
CA LEU A 24 -12.30 4.54 5.10
C LEU A 24 -11.60 5.54 4.19
N MET A 25 -11.83 6.84 4.41
CA MET A 25 -11.17 7.94 3.73
C MET A 25 -10.32 8.70 4.76
N THR A 26 -9.13 8.16 5.02
CA THR A 26 -8.20 8.63 6.06
C THR A 26 -6.90 9.12 5.43
N THR A 27 -6.44 10.30 5.82
CA THR A 27 -5.28 10.99 5.22
C THR A 27 -4.02 10.86 6.08
N PHE A 28 -4.16 10.47 7.36
CA PHE A 28 -3.05 10.23 8.28
C PHE A 28 -2.16 9.05 7.87
N GLY A 29 -0.95 8.97 8.44
CA GLY A 29 -0.03 7.84 8.21
C GLY A 29 0.90 7.99 7.00
N SER A 30 0.79 9.07 6.24
CA SER A 30 1.67 9.35 5.10
C SER A 30 3.06 9.82 5.53
N THR A 31 4.11 9.31 4.88
CA THR A 31 5.53 9.61 5.21
C THR A 31 6.30 10.30 4.08
N SER A 32 5.62 10.68 3.00
CA SER A 32 6.16 11.50 1.91
C SER A 32 5.16 12.59 1.50
N GLU A 33 5.66 13.69 0.93
CA GLU A 33 4.83 14.80 0.46
C GLU A 33 3.83 14.30 -0.59
N THR A 34 4.31 13.53 -1.57
CA THR A 34 3.47 12.87 -2.59
C THR A 34 2.35 12.04 -1.97
N SER A 35 2.62 11.25 -0.93
CA SER A 35 1.57 10.45 -0.25
C SER A 35 0.54 11.34 0.42
N VAL A 36 0.95 12.36 1.17
CA VAL A 36 0.02 13.27 1.86
C VAL A 36 -0.87 13.97 0.82
N GLU A 37 -0.28 14.54 -0.23
CA GLU A 37 -1.00 15.25 -1.28
C GLU A 37 -1.98 14.34 -2.02
N MET A 38 -1.59 13.09 -2.33
CA MET A 38 -2.48 12.12 -2.99
C MET A 38 -3.74 11.85 -2.17
N ARG A 39 -3.59 11.66 -0.85
CA ARG A 39 -4.72 11.36 0.03
C ARG A 39 -5.62 12.58 0.22
N MET A 40 -5.03 13.75 0.47
CA MET A 40 -5.78 15.01 0.60
C MET A 40 -6.54 15.33 -0.70
N TYR A 41 -5.89 15.20 -1.86
CA TYR A 41 -6.55 15.40 -3.15
C TYR A 41 -7.70 14.42 -3.36
N THR A 42 -7.53 13.15 -2.98
CA THR A 42 -8.58 12.12 -3.13
C THR A 42 -9.80 12.44 -2.26
N ARG A 43 -9.59 12.80 -0.99
CA ARG A 43 -10.66 13.26 -0.09
C ARG A 43 -11.41 14.47 -0.67
N ASP A 44 -10.68 15.49 -1.09
CA ASP A 44 -11.26 16.73 -1.61
C ASP A 44 -11.95 16.53 -2.98
N LEU A 45 -11.48 15.57 -3.77
CA LEU A 45 -12.14 15.12 -4.99
C LEU A 45 -13.49 14.48 -4.66
N TYR A 46 -13.53 13.54 -3.72
CA TYR A 46 -14.77 12.86 -3.34
C TYR A 46 -15.81 13.83 -2.78
N GLY A 47 -15.40 14.86 -2.04
CA GLY A 47 -16.29 15.91 -1.53
C GLY A 47 -16.88 16.83 -2.60
N ARG A 48 -16.28 16.93 -3.79
CA ARG A 48 -16.76 17.82 -4.87
C ARG A 48 -17.41 17.11 -6.05
N LEU A 49 -17.23 15.79 -6.18
CA LEU A 49 -17.74 15.01 -7.32
C LEU A 49 -19.27 15.07 -7.47
N GLU A 50 -20.03 15.20 -6.39
CA GLU A 50 -21.49 15.31 -6.49
C GLU A 50 -21.92 16.58 -7.22
N ALA A 51 -21.28 17.71 -6.91
CA ALA A 51 -21.55 18.98 -7.57
C ALA A 51 -21.17 18.95 -9.06
N GLU A 52 -20.12 18.21 -9.43
CA GLU A 52 -19.67 18.07 -10.82
C GLU A 52 -20.54 17.09 -11.62
N THR A 53 -20.90 15.95 -11.03
CA THR A 53 -21.49 14.82 -11.75
C THR A 53 -22.99 14.63 -11.48
N GLY A 54 -23.53 15.24 -10.43
CA GLY A 54 -24.88 14.99 -9.92
C GLY A 54 -25.06 13.58 -9.36
N LEU A 55 -23.98 12.93 -8.91
CA LEU A 55 -24.00 11.63 -8.23
C LEU A 55 -23.10 11.72 -7.00
N GLY A 56 -23.66 11.45 -5.82
CA GLY A 56 -22.93 11.45 -4.56
C GLY A 56 -21.90 10.32 -4.48
N THR A 57 -20.83 10.54 -3.72
CA THR A 57 -19.79 9.54 -3.43
C THR A 57 -20.04 8.78 -2.13
N GLY A 58 -21.03 9.21 -1.35
CA GLY A 58 -21.23 8.76 0.04
C GLY A 58 -20.15 9.28 0.99
N PHE A 59 -19.34 10.27 0.58
CA PHE A 59 -18.34 10.87 1.45
C PHE A 59 -18.98 11.70 2.57
N GLU A 60 -18.67 11.37 3.81
CA GLU A 60 -19.10 12.10 5.01
C GLU A 60 -17.86 12.38 5.90
N PRO A 61 -17.48 13.65 6.13
CA PRO A 61 -16.32 14.03 6.94
C PRO A 61 -16.64 13.97 8.44
N LEU A 62 -16.72 12.74 8.96
CA LEU A 62 -17.13 12.43 10.34
C LEU A 62 -15.96 12.44 11.34
N GLY A 63 -14.74 12.59 10.85
CA GLY A 63 -13.51 12.51 11.61
C GLY A 63 -12.89 11.12 11.62
N PHE A 64 -11.60 11.10 11.92
CA PHE A 64 -10.78 9.90 12.06
C PHE A 64 -9.86 10.03 13.28
N ILE A 65 -9.71 8.96 14.05
CA ILE A 65 -8.82 8.90 15.22
C ILE A 65 -7.91 7.68 15.07
N GLU A 66 -6.61 7.93 14.91
CA GLU A 66 -5.57 6.90 15.00
C GLU A 66 -5.07 6.77 16.44
N LEU A 67 -5.19 5.59 17.05
CA LEU A 67 -4.83 5.37 18.46
C LEU A 67 -3.37 4.96 18.67
N ALA A 68 -2.76 5.51 19.70
CA ALA A 68 -1.45 5.11 20.21
C ALA A 68 -1.57 4.56 21.63
N ALA A 69 -1.29 3.27 21.80
CA ALA A 69 -1.41 2.57 23.08
C ALA A 69 -0.09 2.50 23.89
N ASP A 70 1.03 2.94 23.33
CA ASP A 70 2.34 2.82 23.97
C ASP A 70 3.33 3.89 23.51
N SER A 71 4.42 4.05 24.26
CA SER A 71 5.44 5.08 24.03
C SER A 71 6.14 5.00 22.68
N ASP A 72 6.37 3.79 22.14
CA ASP A 72 7.05 3.66 20.84
C ASP A 72 6.09 4.06 19.70
N ARG A 73 4.80 3.74 19.83
CA ARG A 73 3.77 4.19 18.89
C ARG A 73 3.53 5.70 18.98
N MET A 74 3.57 6.26 20.19
CA MET A 74 3.51 7.71 20.40
C MET A 74 4.65 8.44 19.69
N GLU A 75 5.88 7.93 19.79
CA GLU A 75 7.04 8.49 19.09
C GLU A 75 6.89 8.44 17.57
N GLU A 76 6.39 7.32 17.04
CA GLU A 76 6.07 7.16 15.61
C GLU A 76 5.06 8.21 15.15
N TYR A 77 3.91 8.28 15.81
CA TYR A 77 2.80 9.11 15.37
C TYR A 77 3.01 10.60 15.61
N ARG A 78 3.78 11.01 16.61
CA ARG A 78 4.19 12.42 16.73
C ARG A 78 5.07 12.86 15.57
N ARG A 79 5.97 12.00 15.08
CA ARG A 79 6.78 12.29 13.88
C ARG A 79 5.93 12.37 12.63
N VAL A 80 5.03 11.39 12.44
CA VAL A 80 4.08 11.39 11.32
C VAL A 80 3.19 12.63 11.37
N ALA A 81 2.60 12.96 12.52
CA ALA A 81 1.76 14.13 12.69
C ALA A 81 2.51 15.44 12.42
N ALA A 82 3.75 15.59 12.91
CA ALA A 82 4.58 16.75 12.61
C ALA A 82 4.83 16.91 11.10
N PHE A 83 5.15 15.82 10.41
CA PHE A 83 5.33 15.81 8.96
C PHE A 83 4.02 16.13 8.22
N ASN A 84 2.91 15.51 8.61
CA ASN A 84 1.61 15.72 7.98
C ASN A 84 1.13 17.18 8.12
N ARG A 85 1.32 17.80 9.29
CA ARG A 85 1.04 19.23 9.53
C ARG A 85 1.89 20.14 8.64
N MET A 86 3.17 19.81 8.43
CA MET A 86 4.03 20.55 7.50
C MET A 86 3.46 20.53 6.07
N CYS A 87 2.87 19.42 5.66
CA CYS A 87 2.20 19.27 4.37
C CYS A 87 0.77 19.83 4.32
N GLY A 88 0.30 20.52 5.38
CA GLY A 88 -1.02 21.12 5.44
C GLY A 88 -2.16 20.16 5.82
N ASN A 89 -1.84 18.94 6.28
CA ASN A 89 -2.83 18.02 6.82
C ASN A 89 -2.96 18.24 8.34
N ASP A 90 -4.10 18.77 8.78
CA ASP A 90 -4.32 19.20 10.17
C ASP A 90 -4.63 18.01 11.08
N VAL A 91 -3.62 17.59 11.86
CA VAL A 91 -3.70 16.50 12.82
C VAL A 91 -3.72 17.07 14.23
N GLU A 92 -4.63 16.64 15.08
CA GLU A 92 -4.68 17.02 16.50
C GLU A 92 -4.27 15.83 17.38
N GLU A 93 -3.36 16.02 18.33
CA GLU A 93 -3.08 14.98 19.34
C GLU A 93 -4.08 15.19 20.48
N ILE A 94 -4.93 14.19 20.75
CA ILE A 94 -6.00 14.24 21.74
C ILE A 94 -5.81 13.18 22.83
N GLY A 95 -6.28 13.49 24.04
CA GLY A 95 -6.20 12.58 25.18
C GLY A 95 -7.33 11.54 25.22
N PRO A 96 -7.22 10.51 26.08
CA PRO A 96 -8.26 9.49 26.27
C PRO A 96 -9.66 10.05 26.58
N ASP A 97 -9.74 11.13 27.38
CA ASP A 97 -11.01 11.78 27.71
C ASP A 97 -11.70 12.40 26.48
N GLU A 98 -10.93 12.92 25.54
CA GLU A 98 -11.45 13.50 24.29
C GLU A 98 -11.87 12.40 23.32
N ILE A 99 -11.07 11.33 23.21
CA ILE A 99 -11.45 10.12 22.46
C ILE A 99 -12.78 9.57 22.99
N LYS A 100 -12.94 9.46 24.31
CA LYS A 100 -14.17 8.97 24.94
C LYS A 100 -15.37 9.88 24.70
N LYS A 101 -15.17 11.19 24.56
CA LYS A 101 -16.25 12.13 24.18
C LYS A 101 -16.65 11.95 22.72
N LEU A 102 -15.68 11.76 21.82
CA LEU A 102 -15.92 11.59 20.37
C LEU A 102 -16.48 10.21 20.04
N PHE A 103 -16.06 9.17 20.76
CA PHE A 103 -16.51 7.79 20.57
C PHE A 103 -16.82 7.14 21.93
N PRO A 104 -18.02 7.37 22.50
CA PRO A 104 -18.38 6.91 23.85
C PRO A 104 -18.33 5.40 24.07
N LEU A 105 -18.50 4.61 23.02
CA LEU A 105 -18.48 3.14 23.11
C LEU A 105 -17.05 2.57 23.17
N ALA A 106 -16.03 3.34 22.84
CA ALA A 106 -14.64 2.87 22.85
C ALA A 106 -14.11 2.76 24.29
N ARG A 107 -13.44 1.67 24.59
CA ARG A 107 -12.57 1.56 25.76
C ARG A 107 -11.30 2.37 25.50
N VAL A 108 -10.77 3.10 26.47
CA VAL A 108 -9.60 4.00 26.29
C VAL A 108 -8.62 4.00 27.48
N ASP A 109 -8.82 3.12 28.47
CA ASP A 109 -8.00 3.05 29.69
C ASP A 109 -6.57 2.56 29.45
N ASP A 110 -6.33 1.92 28.31
CA ASP A 110 -5.04 1.42 27.82
C ASP A 110 -4.47 2.26 26.65
N ILE A 111 -5.00 3.47 26.42
CA ILE A 111 -4.56 4.38 25.35
C ILE A 111 -3.78 5.56 25.93
N GLU A 112 -2.65 5.89 25.31
CA GLU A 112 -1.83 7.06 25.67
C GLU A 112 -2.36 8.34 25.01
N ALA A 113 -2.66 8.27 23.70
CA ALA A 113 -3.27 9.37 22.94
C ALA A 113 -3.95 8.88 21.65
N GLY A 114 -4.68 9.79 21.00
CA GLY A 114 -5.19 9.64 19.65
C GLY A 114 -4.71 10.77 18.74
N PHE A 115 -4.62 10.51 17.44
CA PHE A 115 -4.31 11.49 16.42
C PHE A 115 -5.56 11.72 15.56
N TYR A 116 -6.22 12.85 15.80
CA TYR A 116 -7.53 13.18 15.28
C TYR A 116 -7.45 14.07 14.03
N LEU A 117 -8.19 13.70 13.00
CA LEU A 117 -8.34 14.46 11.77
C LEU A 117 -9.82 14.67 11.49
N ARG A 118 -10.30 15.91 11.69
CA ARG A 118 -11.72 16.25 11.56
C ARG A 118 -12.28 16.13 10.14
N GLN A 119 -11.45 16.38 9.14
CA GLN A 119 -11.87 16.42 7.73
C GLN A 119 -11.99 15.04 7.09
N ASP A 120 -11.41 14.03 7.72
CA ASP A 120 -11.46 12.64 7.25
C ASP A 120 -12.80 12.02 7.58
N GLY A 121 -13.05 10.81 7.07
CA GLY A 121 -14.31 10.14 7.33
C GLY A 121 -14.51 8.94 6.43
N ARG A 122 -15.77 8.67 6.11
CA ARG A 122 -16.14 7.49 5.30
C ARG A 122 -16.57 7.90 3.91
N VAL A 123 -16.43 6.98 2.96
CA VAL A 123 -16.93 7.08 1.59
C VAL A 123 -17.54 5.73 1.21
N ASN A 124 -18.50 5.71 0.29
CA ASN A 124 -18.95 4.46 -0.32
C ASN A 124 -18.07 4.17 -1.55
N PRO A 125 -17.27 3.08 -1.56
CA PRO A 125 -16.37 2.76 -2.67
C PRO A 125 -17.08 2.61 -4.03
N VAL A 126 -18.27 2.01 -4.03
CA VAL A 126 -19.07 1.80 -5.24
C VAL A 126 -19.58 3.13 -5.75
N ASP A 127 -20.17 3.95 -4.87
CA ASP A 127 -20.71 5.26 -5.26
C ASP A 127 -19.61 6.20 -5.74
N ALA A 128 -18.45 6.23 -5.06
CA ALA A 128 -17.29 7.01 -5.51
C ALA A 128 -16.81 6.57 -6.90
N THR A 129 -16.75 5.27 -7.16
CA THR A 129 -16.38 4.73 -8.48
C THR A 129 -17.39 5.12 -9.54
N MET A 130 -18.68 5.01 -9.25
CA MET A 130 -19.75 5.35 -10.18
C MET A 130 -19.82 6.86 -10.45
N ALA A 131 -19.56 7.70 -9.46
CA ALA A 131 -19.44 9.15 -9.62
C ALA A 131 -18.26 9.50 -10.54
N LEU A 132 -17.08 8.91 -10.33
CA LEU A 132 -15.93 9.05 -11.22
C LEU A 132 -16.24 8.59 -12.65
N ALA A 133 -16.87 7.42 -12.82
CA ALA A 133 -17.25 6.89 -14.12
C ALA A 133 -18.26 7.78 -14.85
N LYS A 134 -19.23 8.35 -14.12
CA LYS A 134 -20.19 9.31 -14.66
C LYS A 134 -19.49 10.59 -15.13
N GLY A 135 -18.59 11.15 -14.32
CA GLY A 135 -17.79 12.31 -14.69
C GLY A 135 -16.90 12.05 -15.91
N ALA A 136 -16.28 10.87 -16.00
CA ALA A 136 -15.49 10.45 -17.16
C ALA A 136 -16.34 10.38 -18.44
N ARG A 137 -17.51 9.73 -18.38
CA ARG A 137 -18.46 9.65 -19.50
C ARG A 137 -18.96 11.02 -19.96
N GLN A 138 -19.26 11.93 -19.02
CA GLN A 138 -19.64 13.32 -19.32
C GLN A 138 -18.55 14.09 -20.09
N LYS A 139 -17.27 13.70 -19.90
CA LYS A 139 -16.11 14.27 -20.61
C LYS A 139 -15.70 13.47 -21.85
N GLY A 140 -16.51 12.50 -22.28
CA GLY A 140 -16.33 11.76 -23.53
C GLY A 140 -15.56 10.44 -23.43
N VAL A 141 -15.15 10.02 -22.23
CA VAL A 141 -14.49 8.71 -22.02
C VAL A 141 -15.46 7.57 -22.31
N LYS A 142 -14.98 6.56 -23.05
CA LYS A 142 -15.73 5.32 -23.27
C LYS A 142 -15.35 4.30 -22.19
N ILE A 143 -16.37 3.66 -21.63
CA ILE A 143 -16.19 2.60 -20.63
C ILE A 143 -16.90 1.36 -21.18
N VAL A 144 -16.16 0.28 -21.35
CA VAL A 144 -16.66 -0.99 -21.89
C VAL A 144 -16.42 -2.08 -20.86
N GLU A 145 -17.53 -2.63 -20.36
CA GLU A 145 -17.60 -3.74 -19.40
C GLU A 145 -17.78 -5.08 -20.14
N GLY A 146 -17.45 -6.19 -19.49
CA GLY A 146 -17.56 -7.54 -20.06
C GLY A 146 -16.51 -7.87 -21.14
N VAL A 147 -15.37 -7.15 -21.15
CA VAL A 147 -14.31 -7.33 -22.15
C VAL A 147 -12.98 -7.56 -21.43
N SER A 148 -12.39 -8.74 -21.62
CA SER A 148 -11.11 -9.07 -21.01
C SER A 148 -9.97 -8.67 -21.94
N VAL A 149 -8.98 -7.94 -21.41
CA VAL A 149 -7.69 -7.75 -22.09
C VAL A 149 -6.87 -9.02 -21.94
N THR A 150 -6.35 -9.54 -23.05
CA THR A 150 -5.56 -10.78 -23.12
C THR A 150 -4.09 -10.54 -23.44
N GLY A 151 -3.70 -9.29 -23.72
CA GLY A 151 -2.30 -8.91 -23.94
C GLY A 151 -2.16 -7.45 -24.39
N VAL A 152 -0.93 -6.93 -24.30
CA VAL A 152 -0.56 -5.60 -24.83
C VAL A 152 0.15 -5.83 -26.16
N THR A 153 -0.29 -5.15 -27.22
CA THR A 153 0.41 -5.21 -28.51
C THR A 153 1.57 -4.24 -28.49
N THR A 154 2.72 -4.65 -29.00
CA THR A 154 3.94 -3.82 -29.00
C THR A 154 4.60 -3.76 -30.38
N GLN A 155 5.28 -2.65 -30.65
CA GLN A 155 6.13 -2.46 -31.81
C GLN A 155 7.35 -1.66 -31.40
N ASN A 156 8.56 -2.15 -31.74
CA ASN A 156 9.83 -1.48 -31.42
C ASN A 156 9.99 -1.10 -29.93
N GLY A 157 9.54 -1.98 -29.02
CA GLY A 157 9.62 -1.75 -27.57
C GLY A 157 8.60 -0.76 -27.00
N ARG A 158 7.61 -0.34 -27.81
CA ARG A 158 6.53 0.58 -27.40
C ARG A 158 5.18 -0.10 -27.49
N ALA A 159 4.28 0.20 -26.55
CA ALA A 159 2.88 -0.19 -26.62
C ALA A 159 2.17 0.45 -27.83
N THR A 160 1.36 -0.34 -28.53
CA THR A 160 0.55 0.11 -29.69
C THR A 160 -0.93 -0.19 -29.54
N GLY A 161 -1.34 -0.79 -28.42
CA GLY A 161 -2.70 -1.23 -28.20
C GLY A 161 -2.81 -2.43 -27.29
N VAL A 162 -4.00 -3.05 -27.30
CA VAL A 162 -4.31 -4.24 -26.52
C VAL A 162 -5.08 -5.26 -27.37
N ALA A 163 -4.82 -6.54 -27.12
CA ALA A 163 -5.65 -7.63 -27.60
C ALA A 163 -6.75 -7.90 -26.55
N THR A 164 -7.98 -8.16 -26.99
CA THR A 164 -9.11 -8.45 -26.11
C THR A 164 -9.90 -9.66 -26.60
N THR A 165 -10.82 -10.16 -25.76
CA THR A 165 -11.79 -11.19 -26.14
C THR A 165 -12.74 -10.79 -27.26
N GLN A 166 -12.82 -9.49 -27.60
CA GLN A 166 -13.68 -8.96 -28.67
C GLN A 166 -12.89 -8.34 -29.84
N GLY A 167 -11.58 -8.58 -29.90
CA GLY A 167 -10.70 -8.07 -30.96
C GLY A 167 -9.65 -7.10 -30.45
N ASN A 168 -8.88 -6.54 -31.39
CA ASN A 168 -7.75 -5.67 -31.07
C ASN A 168 -8.18 -4.21 -31.03
N ILE A 169 -7.58 -3.45 -30.10
CA ILE A 169 -7.77 -2.02 -29.95
C ILE A 169 -6.42 -1.35 -30.07
N THR A 170 -6.32 -0.33 -30.92
CA THR A 170 -5.11 0.49 -31.06
C THR A 170 -5.10 1.59 -30.00
N ALA A 171 -3.96 1.81 -29.35
CA ALA A 171 -3.77 2.87 -28.38
C ALA A 171 -2.30 3.30 -28.32
N GLU A 172 -2.03 4.59 -28.18
CA GLU A 172 -0.66 5.09 -28.00
C GLU A 172 -0.12 4.84 -26.59
N PHE A 173 -1.02 4.80 -25.60
CA PHE A 173 -0.73 4.59 -24.19
C PHE A 173 -1.62 3.49 -23.63
N VAL A 174 -1.05 2.63 -22.79
CA VAL A 174 -1.77 1.57 -22.08
C VAL A 174 -1.50 1.71 -20.59
N VAL A 175 -2.55 1.71 -19.76
CA VAL A 175 -2.42 1.79 -18.30
C VAL A 175 -3.01 0.53 -17.66
N ASN A 176 -2.20 -0.31 -17.04
CA ASN A 176 -2.65 -1.48 -16.30
C ASN A 176 -3.08 -1.09 -14.89
N CYS A 177 -4.39 -0.96 -14.73
CA CYS A 177 -5.08 -0.74 -13.45
C CYS A 177 -5.84 -2.01 -12.99
N ALA A 178 -5.41 -3.20 -13.41
CA ALA A 178 -6.19 -4.44 -13.26
C ALA A 178 -6.16 -5.06 -11.84
N GLY A 179 -5.90 -4.25 -10.81
CA GLY A 179 -5.90 -4.68 -9.41
C GLY A 179 -5.06 -5.94 -9.16
N MET A 180 -5.69 -6.98 -8.61
CA MET A 180 -5.04 -8.27 -8.37
C MET A 180 -4.61 -9.03 -9.64
N TRP A 181 -5.22 -8.74 -10.79
CA TRP A 181 -4.82 -9.31 -12.09
C TRP A 181 -3.66 -8.55 -12.75
N ALA A 182 -3.21 -7.41 -12.18
CA ALA A 182 -2.17 -6.59 -12.79
C ALA A 182 -0.89 -7.39 -13.06
N ARG A 183 -0.44 -8.23 -12.13
CA ARG A 183 0.66 -9.18 -12.36
C ARG A 183 0.40 -10.14 -13.52
N GLN A 184 -0.79 -10.72 -13.63
CA GLN A 184 -1.11 -11.67 -14.71
C GLN A 184 -1.00 -10.99 -16.06
N LEU A 185 -1.59 -9.80 -16.18
CA LEU A 185 -1.48 -9.01 -17.39
C LEU A 185 -0.04 -8.55 -17.65
N GLY A 186 0.70 -8.11 -16.63
CA GLY A 186 2.12 -7.75 -16.75
C GLY A 186 2.99 -8.90 -17.27
N ALA A 187 2.81 -10.10 -16.70
CA ALA A 187 3.56 -11.30 -17.06
C ALA A 187 3.39 -11.72 -18.52
N LEU A 188 2.20 -11.52 -19.11
CA LEU A 188 1.95 -11.80 -20.54
C LEU A 188 2.78 -10.90 -21.47
N ASN A 189 3.31 -9.78 -20.95
CA ASN A 189 4.01 -8.75 -21.69
C ASN A 189 5.45 -8.56 -21.20
N GLY A 190 5.94 -9.41 -20.29
CA GLY A 190 7.28 -9.29 -19.71
C GLY A 190 7.48 -8.12 -18.75
N VAL A 191 6.41 -7.52 -18.23
CA VAL A 191 6.48 -6.40 -17.27
C VAL A 191 6.43 -6.90 -15.82
N SER A 192 7.36 -6.41 -15.00
CA SER A 192 7.54 -6.87 -13.62
C SER A 192 6.60 -6.16 -12.63
N ILE A 193 5.47 -6.80 -12.29
CA ILE A 193 4.52 -6.30 -11.28
C ILE A 193 4.36 -7.38 -10.19
N PRO A 194 5.07 -7.29 -9.06
CA PRO A 194 5.15 -8.38 -8.10
C PRO A 194 4.01 -8.40 -7.06
N ASN A 195 2.83 -7.86 -7.38
CA ASN A 195 1.72 -7.88 -6.42
C ASN A 195 1.19 -9.31 -6.18
N GLN A 196 0.71 -9.53 -4.96
CA GLN A 196 0.19 -10.81 -4.49
C GLN A 196 -1.07 -10.57 -3.69
N SER A 197 -2.15 -11.26 -4.07
CA SER A 197 -3.39 -11.23 -3.30
C SER A 197 -3.25 -11.97 -1.97
N THR A 198 -3.91 -11.46 -0.94
CA THR A 198 -4.02 -12.07 0.38
C THR A 198 -5.46 -12.02 0.85
N GLU A 199 -5.79 -12.86 1.81
CA GLU A 199 -7.02 -12.74 2.59
C GLU A 199 -7.00 -11.43 3.40
N HIS A 200 -8.13 -10.72 3.42
CA HIS A 200 -8.39 -9.53 4.24
C HIS A 200 -9.79 -9.60 4.83
N TYR A 201 -9.94 -9.18 6.09
CA TYR A 201 -11.14 -9.48 6.88
C TYR A 201 -11.81 -8.23 7.43
N TYR A 202 -13.13 -8.30 7.51
CA TYR A 202 -13.92 -7.47 8.40
C TYR A 202 -15.14 -8.22 8.94
N LEU A 203 -15.57 -7.81 10.12
CA LEU A 203 -16.75 -8.30 10.81
C LEU A 203 -17.80 -7.18 10.84
N ILE A 204 -19.06 -7.52 10.59
CA ILE A 204 -20.21 -6.61 10.72
C ILE A 204 -21.12 -7.18 11.80
N THR A 205 -21.43 -6.39 12.81
CA THR A 205 -22.39 -6.75 13.87
C THR A 205 -23.84 -6.49 13.44
N GLU A 206 -24.79 -7.02 14.20
CA GLU A 206 -26.16 -6.53 14.21
C GLU A 206 -26.23 -5.10 14.75
N PRO A 207 -27.31 -4.33 14.49
CA PRO A 207 -27.48 -3.01 15.07
C PRO A 207 -27.61 -3.02 16.59
N PHE A 208 -27.10 -1.99 17.26
CA PHE A 208 -27.19 -1.85 18.72
C PHE A 208 -27.24 -0.38 19.17
N GLU A 209 -27.69 -0.14 20.40
CA GLU A 209 -27.87 1.20 20.94
C GLU A 209 -26.52 1.93 21.08
N GLY A 210 -26.50 3.22 20.73
CA GLY A 210 -25.32 4.08 20.82
C GLY A 210 -24.40 4.06 19.60
N MET A 211 -24.62 3.16 18.63
CA MET A 211 -23.90 3.16 17.35
C MET A 211 -24.60 4.09 16.36
N THR A 212 -24.13 5.33 16.27
CA THR A 212 -24.73 6.38 15.44
C THR A 212 -23.88 6.72 14.22
N ARG A 213 -24.54 7.21 13.15
CA ARG A 213 -23.92 7.50 11.86
C ARG A 213 -22.87 8.62 11.90
N ASP A 214 -22.85 9.43 12.95
CA ASP A 214 -21.98 10.60 13.13
C ASP A 214 -20.69 10.30 13.91
N LEU A 215 -20.48 9.05 14.35
CA LEU A 215 -19.25 8.66 15.03
C LEU A 215 -18.05 8.69 14.06
N PRO A 216 -16.87 9.14 14.53
CA PRO A 216 -15.65 9.10 13.74
C PRO A 216 -15.18 7.66 13.51
N ILE A 217 -14.30 7.48 12.54
CA ILE A 217 -13.56 6.23 12.36
C ILE A 217 -12.49 6.12 13.45
N ILE A 218 -12.25 4.92 13.98
CA ILE A 218 -11.12 4.62 14.85
C ILE A 218 -10.21 3.60 14.16
N GLU A 219 -8.90 3.81 14.21
CA GLU A 219 -7.88 2.80 13.93
C GLU A 219 -7.06 2.53 15.19
N ASP A 220 -6.88 1.24 15.53
CA ASP A 220 -6.08 0.80 16.67
C ASP A 220 -5.13 -0.34 16.28
N PRO A 221 -3.88 -0.01 15.93
CA PRO A 221 -2.85 -0.99 15.65
C PRO A 221 -2.55 -1.95 16.81
N SER A 222 -2.77 -1.53 18.07
CA SER A 222 -2.46 -2.33 19.26
C SER A 222 -3.36 -3.57 19.39
N CYS A 223 -4.58 -3.48 18.86
CA CYS A 223 -5.55 -4.58 18.80
C CYS A 223 -5.86 -5.09 17.40
N HIS A 224 -5.09 -4.64 16.40
CA HIS A 224 -5.19 -5.06 15.00
C HIS A 224 -6.47 -4.61 14.29
N GLY A 225 -7.18 -3.60 14.80
CA GLY A 225 -8.55 -3.29 14.40
C GLY A 225 -8.73 -1.90 13.81
N TYR A 226 -9.69 -1.75 12.90
CA TYR A 226 -10.28 -0.47 12.50
C TYR A 226 -11.80 -0.54 12.55
N TYR A 227 -12.43 0.58 12.86
CA TYR A 227 -13.81 0.63 13.34
C TYR A 227 -14.58 1.76 12.68
N ARG A 228 -15.79 1.44 12.23
CA ARG A 228 -16.77 2.45 11.82
C ARG A 228 -18.19 1.94 11.94
N GLU A 229 -19.13 2.86 11.98
CA GLU A 229 -20.55 2.51 11.90
C GLU A 229 -20.90 1.92 10.52
N GLU A 230 -21.75 0.89 10.51
CA GLU A 230 -22.30 0.22 9.33
C GLU A 230 -23.75 -0.22 9.61
N GLY A 231 -24.73 0.52 9.07
CA GLY A 231 -26.13 0.13 9.07
C GLY A 231 -26.78 0.06 10.47
N GLY A 232 -26.35 0.90 11.39
CA GLY A 232 -26.71 0.91 12.82
C GLY A 232 -25.92 -0.08 13.67
N GLY A 233 -25.04 -0.88 13.05
CA GLY A 233 -24.10 -1.77 13.71
C GLY A 233 -22.66 -1.29 13.53
N LEU A 234 -21.71 -2.13 13.93
CA LEU A 234 -20.28 -1.85 13.87
C LEU A 234 -19.62 -2.70 12.79
N MET A 235 -18.80 -2.08 11.94
CA MET A 235 -17.80 -2.76 11.15
C MET A 235 -16.46 -2.77 11.90
N ILE A 236 -15.86 -3.94 12.05
CA ILE A 236 -14.53 -4.17 12.62
C ILE A 236 -13.67 -4.81 11.54
N GLY A 237 -12.77 -4.06 10.94
CA GLY A 237 -11.80 -4.61 10.00
C GLY A 237 -10.46 -4.90 10.66
N LEU A 238 -9.67 -5.79 10.06
CA LEU A 238 -8.52 -6.40 10.71
C LEU A 238 -7.27 -6.34 9.83
N PHE A 239 -6.10 -6.14 10.45
CA PHE A 239 -4.81 -6.47 9.85
C PHE A 239 -3.99 -7.32 10.83
N GLU A 240 -4.04 -8.64 10.64
CA GLU A 240 -3.33 -9.58 11.48
C GLU A 240 -1.82 -9.61 11.18
N PRO A 241 -0.96 -9.95 12.16
CA PRO A 241 0.49 -9.96 11.97
C PRO A 241 1.03 -11.01 10.99
N VAL A 242 0.19 -11.98 10.59
CA VAL A 242 0.53 -13.12 9.71
C VAL A 242 -0.69 -13.41 8.83
N CYS A 243 -0.65 -12.96 7.58
CA CYS A 243 -1.75 -13.18 6.65
C CYS A 243 -1.64 -14.48 5.87
N ALA A 244 -2.70 -14.83 5.14
CA ALA A 244 -2.73 -15.93 4.20
C ALA A 244 -2.63 -15.43 2.75
N PRO A 245 -1.59 -15.83 1.98
CA PRO A 245 -1.52 -15.56 0.56
C PRO A 245 -2.62 -16.31 -0.19
N TRP A 246 -3.36 -15.62 -1.04
CA TRP A 246 -4.45 -16.19 -1.82
C TRP A 246 -4.06 -16.42 -3.29
N LYS A 247 -4.35 -17.61 -3.82
CA LYS A 247 -4.18 -17.94 -5.25
C LYS A 247 -2.82 -17.53 -5.86
N VAL A 248 -1.72 -17.92 -5.20
CA VAL A 248 -0.33 -17.57 -5.59
C VAL A 248 -0.01 -17.81 -7.08
N ASN A 249 -0.53 -18.91 -7.65
CA ASN A 249 -0.29 -19.27 -9.06
C ASN A 249 -1.08 -18.41 -10.06
N GLY A 250 -2.19 -17.80 -9.62
CA GLY A 250 -3.06 -17.00 -10.47
C GLY A 250 -4.46 -16.86 -9.89
N VAL A 251 -4.95 -15.62 -9.87
CA VAL A 251 -6.34 -15.27 -9.63
C VAL A 251 -7.18 -15.80 -10.80
N PRO A 252 -8.31 -16.48 -10.54
CA PRO A 252 -9.18 -16.98 -11.61
C PRO A 252 -9.72 -15.87 -12.53
N ASP A 253 -9.88 -16.21 -13.81
CA ASP A 253 -10.37 -15.28 -14.83
C ASP A 253 -11.87 -14.98 -14.69
N ASP A 254 -12.62 -15.82 -13.98
CA ASP A 254 -14.06 -15.72 -13.72
C ASP A 254 -14.39 -15.22 -12.30
N PHE A 255 -13.39 -14.82 -11.51
CA PHE A 255 -13.63 -14.32 -10.15
C PHE A 255 -14.07 -12.85 -10.17
N SER A 256 -15.34 -12.59 -9.88
CA SER A 256 -15.94 -11.24 -9.78
C SER A 256 -16.91 -11.18 -8.62
N PHE A 257 -16.95 -10.05 -7.90
CA PHE A 257 -17.81 -9.87 -6.72
C PHE A 257 -17.71 -11.03 -5.71
N GLY A 258 -16.53 -11.65 -5.65
CA GLY A 258 -16.33 -12.89 -4.93
C GLY A 258 -15.85 -12.67 -3.51
N GLU A 259 -16.16 -13.65 -2.67
CA GLU A 259 -15.71 -13.73 -1.28
C GLU A 259 -14.87 -15.00 -1.10
N ILE A 260 -14.01 -15.00 -0.09
CA ILE A 260 -13.24 -16.15 0.36
C ILE A 260 -13.92 -16.68 1.61
N SER A 261 -13.94 -18.00 1.80
CA SER A 261 -14.43 -18.59 3.05
C SER A 261 -13.57 -18.09 4.23
N PRO A 262 -14.17 -17.45 5.25
CA PRO A 262 -13.39 -16.94 6.38
C PRO A 262 -12.74 -18.08 7.18
N ASP A 263 -11.49 -17.86 7.61
CA ASP A 263 -10.74 -18.77 8.48
C ASP A 263 -10.95 -18.36 9.94
N TRP A 264 -12.02 -18.90 10.54
CA TRP A 264 -12.37 -18.59 11.92
C TRP A 264 -11.29 -19.03 12.92
N ASP A 265 -10.67 -20.18 12.73
CA ASP A 265 -9.69 -20.72 13.68
C ASP A 265 -8.45 -19.83 13.76
N ARG A 266 -7.96 -19.35 12.60
CA ARG A 266 -6.82 -18.43 12.56
C ARG A 266 -7.18 -17.04 13.05
N MET A 267 -8.39 -16.56 12.73
CA MET A 267 -8.75 -15.16 12.94
C MET A 267 -9.39 -14.86 14.30
N THR A 268 -9.99 -15.84 14.97
CA THR A 268 -10.70 -15.64 16.25
C THR A 268 -9.88 -14.87 17.30
N PRO A 269 -8.60 -15.18 17.56
CA PRO A 269 -7.83 -14.43 18.56
C PRO A 269 -7.65 -12.94 18.21
N PHE A 270 -7.57 -12.60 16.92
CA PHE A 270 -7.44 -11.22 16.46
C PHE A 270 -8.79 -10.50 16.49
N VAL A 271 -9.87 -11.19 16.11
CA VAL A 271 -11.25 -10.70 16.20
C VAL A 271 -11.60 -10.37 17.66
N GLU A 272 -11.38 -11.28 18.60
CA GLU A 272 -11.67 -11.08 20.03
C GLU A 272 -10.89 -9.88 20.59
N LYS A 273 -9.61 -9.76 20.23
CA LYS A 273 -8.76 -8.65 20.65
C LYS A 273 -9.25 -7.32 20.06
N ALA A 274 -9.61 -7.28 18.78
CA ALA A 274 -10.17 -6.09 18.14
C ALA A 274 -11.52 -5.70 18.75
N MET A 275 -12.41 -6.66 19.01
CA MET A 275 -13.70 -6.41 19.68
C MET A 275 -13.54 -5.80 21.07
N SER A 276 -12.42 -6.07 21.75
CA SER A 276 -12.15 -5.50 23.08
C SER A 276 -12.01 -3.97 23.11
N ARG A 277 -11.74 -3.32 21.96
CA ARG A 277 -11.72 -1.86 21.84
C ARG A 277 -13.12 -1.26 21.94
N ILE A 278 -14.15 -1.97 21.48
CA ILE A 278 -15.57 -1.58 21.60
C ILE A 278 -16.30 -2.74 22.29
N PRO A 279 -16.23 -2.85 23.63
CA PRO A 279 -16.57 -4.08 24.36
C PRO A 279 -17.97 -4.62 24.09
N ILE A 280 -18.96 -3.75 23.89
CA ILE A 280 -20.35 -4.17 23.59
C ILE A 280 -20.43 -5.04 22.33
N SER A 281 -19.48 -4.94 21.40
CA SER A 281 -19.44 -5.80 20.22
C SER A 281 -19.31 -7.29 20.57
N GLN A 282 -18.76 -7.66 21.73
CA GLN A 282 -18.63 -9.04 22.20
C GLN A 282 -19.96 -9.66 22.63
N GLU A 283 -20.99 -8.84 22.86
CA GLU A 283 -22.32 -9.26 23.30
C GLU A 283 -23.36 -9.19 22.18
N VAL A 284 -23.08 -8.42 21.12
CA VAL A 284 -23.98 -8.20 19.98
C VAL A 284 -23.82 -9.33 18.96
N GLY A 285 -24.92 -9.71 18.30
CA GLY A 285 -24.89 -10.71 17.23
C GLY A 285 -23.96 -10.32 16.06
N ILE A 286 -23.35 -11.30 15.42
CA ILE A 286 -22.53 -11.10 14.23
C ILE A 286 -23.41 -11.31 13.00
N ARG A 287 -23.58 -10.26 12.18
CA ARG A 287 -24.30 -10.33 10.92
C ARG A 287 -23.45 -10.99 9.83
N LYS A 288 -22.16 -10.66 9.77
CA LYS A 288 -21.25 -11.17 8.73
C LYS A 288 -19.82 -11.17 9.22
N PHE A 289 -19.09 -12.23 8.93
CA PHE A 289 -17.64 -12.21 8.91
C PHE A 289 -17.21 -12.40 7.46
N PHE A 290 -16.64 -11.35 6.87
CA PHE A 290 -16.26 -11.30 5.47
C PHE A 290 -14.76 -11.58 5.33
N CYS A 291 -14.41 -12.28 4.26
CA CYS A 291 -13.03 -12.37 3.79
C CYS A 291 -13.00 -12.09 2.29
N GLY A 292 -12.15 -11.17 1.87
CA GLY A 292 -11.98 -10.78 0.46
C GLY A 292 -10.50 -10.73 0.07
N PRO A 293 -10.18 -10.87 -1.23
CA PRO A 293 -8.82 -10.75 -1.70
C PRO A 293 -8.38 -9.29 -1.89
N GLU A 294 -7.26 -8.94 -1.28
CA GLU A 294 -6.58 -7.65 -1.50
C GLU A 294 -5.14 -7.87 -1.95
N SER A 295 -4.63 -7.01 -2.85
CA SER A 295 -3.30 -7.18 -3.43
C SER A 295 -2.25 -6.31 -2.75
N PHE A 296 -1.15 -6.93 -2.34
CA PHE A 296 0.00 -6.26 -1.73
C PHE A 296 1.26 -6.39 -2.58
N THR A 297 2.08 -5.35 -2.61
CA THR A 297 3.43 -5.38 -3.19
C THR A 297 4.47 -5.77 -2.15
N PRO A 298 5.67 -6.24 -2.55
CA PRO A 298 6.72 -6.68 -1.63
C PRO A 298 7.20 -5.67 -0.58
N ASP A 299 6.92 -4.38 -0.77
CA ASP A 299 7.46 -3.27 0.03
C ASP A 299 6.39 -2.32 0.60
N MET A 300 5.10 -2.67 0.46
CA MET A 300 3.95 -1.80 0.79
C MET A 300 3.84 -0.49 0.00
N GLY A 301 4.71 -0.24 -0.98
CA GLY A 301 4.55 0.87 -1.92
C GLY A 301 3.64 0.49 -3.08
N VAL A 302 2.91 1.43 -3.65
CA VAL A 302 2.11 1.19 -4.87
C VAL A 302 3.04 0.85 -6.05
N ALA A 303 2.62 -0.01 -6.98
CA ALA A 303 3.28 -0.15 -8.28
C ALA A 303 2.71 0.91 -9.24
N PHE A 304 3.46 1.99 -9.47
CA PHE A 304 2.97 3.17 -10.19
C PHE A 304 3.97 3.67 -11.23
N GLY A 305 3.52 4.02 -12.44
CA GLY A 305 4.34 4.70 -13.44
C GLY A 305 4.62 3.90 -14.71
N GLU A 306 5.47 4.44 -15.58
CA GLU A 306 5.85 3.80 -16.84
C GLU A 306 6.76 2.58 -16.59
N ALA A 307 6.39 1.43 -17.15
CA ALA A 307 7.16 0.20 -17.05
C ALA A 307 8.47 0.33 -17.82
N PRO A 308 9.63 -0.02 -17.21
CA PRO A 308 10.91 0.09 -17.89
C PRO A 308 11.05 -0.88 -19.08
N GLU A 309 10.25 -1.95 -19.13
CA GLU A 309 10.32 -2.95 -20.19
C GLU A 309 9.61 -2.53 -21.49
N ILE A 310 8.58 -1.66 -21.42
CA ILE A 310 7.76 -1.27 -22.58
C ILE A 310 7.39 0.21 -22.49
N GLN A 311 7.88 1.00 -23.46
CA GLN A 311 7.53 2.42 -23.57
C GLN A 311 6.01 2.60 -23.76
N ASN A 312 5.45 3.63 -23.13
CA ASN A 312 4.02 3.95 -23.07
C ASN A 312 3.13 2.90 -22.39
N TYR A 313 3.70 1.91 -21.70
CA TYR A 313 2.95 1.00 -20.84
C TYR A 313 3.11 1.44 -19.38
N PHE A 314 2.06 2.06 -18.83
CA PHE A 314 1.98 2.48 -17.44
C PHE A 314 1.28 1.45 -16.54
N VAL A 315 1.60 1.49 -15.25
CA VAL A 315 1.03 0.63 -14.21
C VAL A 315 0.47 1.49 -13.08
N ALA A 316 -0.69 1.09 -12.54
CA ALA A 316 -1.22 1.60 -11.27
C ALA A 316 -1.90 0.43 -10.53
N ALA A 317 -1.13 -0.32 -9.76
CA ALA A 317 -1.56 -1.58 -9.16
C ALA A 317 -0.90 -1.84 -7.80
N GLY A 318 -1.33 -2.91 -7.12
CA GLY A 318 -0.78 -3.27 -5.81
C GLY A 318 -1.01 -2.18 -4.78
N LEU A 319 -2.26 -1.75 -4.63
CA LEU A 319 -2.61 -0.58 -3.81
C LEU A 319 -2.62 -0.85 -2.29
N ASN A 320 -2.16 -2.02 -1.82
CA ASN A 320 -1.90 -2.30 -0.39
C ASN A 320 -3.02 -1.84 0.56
N SER A 321 -4.27 -2.18 0.24
CA SER A 321 -5.47 -1.77 1.02
C SER A 321 -5.76 -0.27 1.10
N ILE A 322 -5.01 0.60 0.42
CA ILE A 322 -5.17 2.06 0.43
C ILE A 322 -5.72 2.62 -0.88
N GLY A 323 -6.32 1.77 -1.72
CA GLY A 323 -6.78 2.16 -3.06
C GLY A 323 -7.88 3.21 -3.07
N ILE A 324 -8.85 3.12 -2.15
CA ILE A 324 -9.92 4.14 -2.01
C ILE A 324 -9.34 5.48 -1.57
N ILE A 325 -8.34 5.44 -0.70
CA ILE A 325 -7.72 6.60 -0.08
C ILE A 325 -6.78 7.34 -1.05
N THR A 326 -6.20 6.64 -2.03
CA THR A 326 -5.17 7.19 -2.94
C THR A 326 -5.59 7.28 -4.40
N GLY A 327 -6.68 6.61 -4.80
CA GLY A 327 -7.05 6.44 -6.21
C GLY A 327 -7.25 7.74 -6.98
N GLY A 328 -7.85 8.76 -6.35
CA GLY A 328 -8.02 10.08 -6.96
C GLY A 328 -6.68 10.77 -7.23
N GLY A 329 -5.77 10.74 -6.25
CA GLY A 329 -4.43 11.30 -6.34
C GLY A 329 -3.56 10.59 -7.39
N LEU A 330 -3.56 9.26 -7.39
CA LEU A 330 -2.86 8.46 -8.40
C LEU A 330 -3.40 8.76 -9.81
N GLY A 331 -4.71 8.89 -9.97
CA GLY A 331 -5.33 9.27 -11.24
C GLY A 331 -4.88 10.65 -11.75
N LYS A 332 -4.76 11.63 -10.85
CA LYS A 332 -4.24 12.98 -11.16
C LYS A 332 -2.79 12.91 -11.65
N ILE A 333 -1.91 12.25 -10.89
CA ILE A 333 -0.48 12.15 -11.21
C ILE A 333 -0.29 11.40 -12.53
N MET A 334 -1.02 10.29 -12.74
CA MET A 334 -0.94 9.50 -13.97
C MET A 334 -1.37 10.31 -15.20
N ALA A 335 -2.48 11.04 -15.08
CA ALA A 335 -2.96 11.90 -16.16
C ALA A 335 -1.95 13.01 -16.50
N GLN A 336 -1.30 13.61 -15.50
CA GLN A 336 -0.26 14.60 -15.72
C GLN A 336 0.97 13.99 -16.40
N TRP A 337 1.43 12.84 -15.93
CA TRP A 337 2.60 12.16 -16.49
C TRP A 337 2.39 11.82 -17.97
N ILE A 338 1.26 11.19 -18.31
CA ILE A 338 0.96 10.82 -19.71
C ILE A 338 0.86 12.05 -20.62
N THR A 339 0.28 13.15 -20.13
CA THR A 339 0.02 14.33 -20.98
C THR A 339 1.20 15.29 -21.10
N THR A 340 2.16 15.23 -20.19
CA THR A 340 3.28 16.19 -20.13
C THR A 340 4.66 15.55 -20.20
N GLY A 341 4.76 14.23 -19.98
CA GLY A 341 6.03 13.52 -19.82
C GLY A 341 6.63 13.61 -18.40
N ASP A 342 6.01 14.35 -17.49
CA ASP A 342 6.48 14.59 -16.12
C ASP A 342 5.35 14.31 -15.11
N PRO A 343 5.54 13.43 -14.10
CA PRO A 343 4.53 13.20 -13.06
C PRO A 343 4.23 14.42 -12.18
N GLY A 344 5.13 15.41 -12.12
CA GLY A 344 4.98 16.63 -11.31
C GLY A 344 5.01 16.40 -9.79
N ALA A 345 5.47 15.22 -9.36
CA ALA A 345 5.65 14.83 -7.98
C ALA A 345 6.81 13.84 -7.88
N ASP A 346 7.44 13.74 -6.70
CA ASP A 346 8.44 12.70 -6.47
C ASP A 346 7.74 11.33 -6.36
N ILE A 347 7.92 10.50 -7.39
CA ILE A 347 7.37 9.15 -7.48
C ILE A 347 8.41 8.07 -7.18
N THR A 348 9.64 8.43 -6.79
CA THR A 348 10.76 7.47 -6.61
C THR A 348 10.38 6.30 -5.71
N GLY A 349 9.70 6.56 -4.59
CA GLY A 349 9.27 5.53 -3.64
C GLY A 349 8.13 4.62 -4.11
N ILE A 350 7.42 4.99 -5.18
CA ILE A 350 6.28 4.25 -5.73
C ILE A 350 6.45 3.87 -7.21
N ASN A 351 7.57 4.24 -7.84
CA ASN A 351 7.82 3.94 -9.24
C ASN A 351 7.89 2.43 -9.47
N VAL A 352 7.23 1.93 -10.51
CA VAL A 352 7.21 0.51 -10.88
C VAL A 352 8.60 0.00 -11.27
N ASP A 353 9.50 0.87 -11.73
CA ASP A 353 10.88 0.51 -12.12
C ASP A 353 11.77 0.04 -10.96
N ARG A 354 11.36 0.26 -9.70
CA ARG A 354 12.05 -0.25 -8.51
C ARG A 354 11.94 -1.77 -8.37
N PHE A 355 10.97 -2.38 -9.05
CA PHE A 355 10.74 -3.81 -8.98
C PHE A 355 11.65 -4.59 -9.93
N HIS A 356 12.13 -5.73 -9.46
CA HIS A 356 12.99 -6.62 -10.20
C HIS A 356 12.27 -7.93 -10.57
N PRO A 357 12.64 -8.58 -11.69
CA PRO A 357 12.01 -9.81 -12.14
C PRO A 357 11.98 -10.95 -11.10
N TYR A 358 12.99 -11.05 -10.22
CA TYR A 358 13.03 -12.09 -9.19
C TYR A 358 11.86 -11.97 -8.19
N GLN A 359 11.32 -10.76 -7.99
CA GLN A 359 10.21 -10.52 -7.07
C GLN A 359 8.88 -11.06 -7.62
N CYS A 360 8.79 -11.33 -8.93
CA CYS A 360 7.62 -11.98 -9.52
C CYS A 360 7.57 -13.50 -9.26
N ASN A 361 8.66 -14.09 -8.76
CA ASN A 361 8.72 -15.51 -8.42
C ASN A 361 7.59 -15.91 -7.44
N PRO A 362 6.84 -17.00 -7.69
CA PRO A 362 5.75 -17.44 -6.82
C PRO A 362 6.14 -17.65 -5.36
N GLU A 363 7.30 -18.24 -5.08
CA GLU A 363 7.77 -18.48 -3.72
C GLU A 363 8.19 -17.18 -3.02
N TYR A 364 8.84 -16.27 -3.75
CA TYR A 364 9.15 -14.94 -3.22
C TYR A 364 7.86 -14.21 -2.79
N ARG A 365 6.87 -14.14 -3.69
CA ARG A 365 5.59 -13.46 -3.41
C ARG A 365 4.84 -14.11 -2.25
N LYS A 366 4.73 -15.44 -2.26
CA LYS A 366 4.09 -16.22 -1.18
C LYS A 366 4.73 -15.94 0.17
N THR A 367 6.06 -15.89 0.23
CA THR A 367 6.81 -15.73 1.48
C THR A 367 6.78 -14.27 1.97
N ARG A 368 7.05 -13.31 1.08
CA ARG A 368 7.15 -11.88 1.41
C ARG A 368 5.81 -11.28 1.83
N VAL A 369 4.72 -11.67 1.18
CA VAL A 369 3.42 -11.02 1.39
C VAL A 369 2.89 -11.23 2.82
N VAL A 370 3.21 -12.38 3.44
CA VAL A 370 2.88 -12.70 4.84
C VAL A 370 3.45 -11.67 5.81
N GLU A 371 4.73 -11.31 5.60
CA GLU A 371 5.36 -10.25 6.38
C GLU A 371 4.77 -8.88 6.05
N THR A 372 4.53 -8.61 4.77
CA THR A 372 4.13 -7.30 4.25
C THR A 372 2.76 -6.87 4.78
N LEU A 373 1.72 -7.70 4.67
CA LEU A 373 0.41 -7.34 5.23
C LEU A 373 0.52 -7.14 6.74
N GLY A 374 1.24 -8.04 7.41
CA GLY A 374 1.48 -7.93 8.85
C GLY A 374 2.23 -6.68 9.28
N MET A 375 2.81 -5.91 8.35
CA MET A 375 3.47 -4.64 8.66
C MET A 375 2.51 -3.46 8.84
N VAL A 376 1.29 -3.51 8.28
CA VAL A 376 0.32 -2.39 8.33
C VAL A 376 0.16 -1.83 9.75
N TYR A 377 0.03 -2.72 10.74
CA TYR A 377 -0.09 -2.35 12.16
C TYR A 377 1.13 -2.64 13.02
N ARG A 378 2.26 -3.06 12.44
CA ARG A 378 3.53 -3.07 13.17
C ARG A 378 4.12 -1.66 13.24
N ARG A 379 5.12 -1.49 14.10
CA ARG A 379 5.86 -0.23 14.23
C ARG A 379 6.92 -0.13 13.15
N HIS A 380 7.04 1.04 12.51
CA HIS A 380 7.96 1.26 11.39
C HIS A 380 9.28 1.87 11.86
N TYR A 381 10.01 1.12 12.69
CA TYR A 381 11.32 1.57 13.16
C TYR A 381 12.27 1.84 11.98
N PRO A 382 13.06 2.94 12.01
CA PRO A 382 13.89 3.35 10.86
C PRO A 382 14.92 2.31 10.42
N THR A 383 15.40 1.48 11.34
CA THR A 383 16.42 0.45 11.08
C THR A 383 15.84 -0.94 10.88
N ARG A 384 14.51 -1.07 10.74
CA ARG A 384 13.89 -2.35 10.42
C ARG A 384 14.30 -2.74 8.99
N VAL A 385 14.65 -4.02 8.84
CA VAL A 385 14.88 -4.63 7.53
C VAL A 385 13.86 -5.73 7.29
N PRO A 386 13.54 -6.06 6.03
CA PRO A 386 12.67 -7.20 5.74
C PRO A 386 13.31 -8.52 6.20
N LEU A 387 12.52 -9.39 6.85
CA LEU A 387 13.00 -10.64 7.47
C LEU A 387 12.79 -11.87 6.58
N THR A 388 11.77 -11.87 5.73
CA THR A 388 11.43 -12.99 4.85
C THR A 388 12.02 -12.81 3.45
N ALA A 389 11.91 -13.82 2.59
CA ALA A 389 12.26 -13.74 1.15
C ALA A 389 13.62 -13.03 0.86
N ARG A 390 14.64 -13.40 1.64
CA ARG A 390 16.02 -12.89 1.59
C ARG A 390 16.89 -13.76 0.68
N ASP A 391 18.19 -13.46 0.62
CA ASP A 391 19.19 -14.24 -0.12
C ASP A 391 18.92 -14.35 -1.63
N CYS A 392 18.23 -13.35 -2.20
CA CYS A 392 17.91 -13.33 -3.63
C CYS A 392 19.16 -13.09 -4.50
N LYS A 393 20.09 -12.25 -4.02
CA LYS A 393 21.38 -11.95 -4.65
C LYS A 393 22.45 -11.88 -3.55
N ARG A 394 23.62 -12.46 -3.83
CA ARG A 394 24.78 -12.44 -2.93
C ARG A 394 26.01 -11.98 -3.70
N SER A 395 26.84 -11.15 -3.06
CA SER A 395 28.11 -10.74 -3.66
C SER A 395 29.13 -11.90 -3.65
N PRO A 396 30.18 -11.82 -4.49
CA PRO A 396 31.31 -12.76 -4.43
C PRO A 396 32.04 -12.79 -3.08
N PHE A 397 31.79 -11.79 -2.21
CA PHE A 397 32.42 -11.65 -0.91
C PHE A 397 31.50 -12.08 0.25
N HIS A 398 30.22 -12.38 -0.02
CA HIS A 398 29.20 -12.63 0.99
C HIS A 398 29.66 -13.59 2.10
N ASP A 399 30.16 -14.77 1.73
CA ASP A 399 30.54 -15.78 2.73
C ASP A 399 31.73 -15.33 3.59
N ARG A 400 32.70 -14.61 3.00
CA ARG A 400 33.83 -14.01 3.74
C ARG A 400 33.35 -12.91 4.68
N LEU A 401 32.42 -12.08 4.24
CA LEU A 401 31.84 -11.02 5.07
C LEU A 401 31.04 -11.61 6.24
N LYS A 402 30.32 -12.70 6.00
CA LYS A 402 29.61 -13.46 7.03
C LYS A 402 30.57 -14.07 8.06
N GLU A 403 31.70 -14.63 7.64
CA GLU A 403 32.78 -15.09 8.54
C GLU A 403 33.36 -13.96 9.40
N GLN A 404 33.37 -12.73 8.87
CA GLN A 404 33.74 -11.52 9.63
C GLN A 404 32.60 -10.99 10.52
N ARG A 405 31.51 -11.75 10.69
CA ARG A 405 30.34 -11.42 11.51
C ARG A 405 29.58 -10.19 11.00
N ALA A 406 29.41 -10.08 9.68
CA ALA A 406 28.50 -9.10 9.10
C ALA A 406 27.04 -9.38 9.49
N TYR A 407 26.31 -8.33 9.86
CA TYR A 407 24.85 -8.30 9.81
C TYR A 407 24.41 -7.80 8.44
N PHE A 408 23.56 -8.56 7.74
CA PHE A 408 23.12 -8.25 6.38
C PHE A 408 21.74 -7.59 6.34
N THR A 409 21.60 -6.56 5.50
CA THR A 409 20.32 -5.98 5.09
C THR A 409 20.01 -6.29 3.62
N ASP A 410 18.73 -6.25 3.26
CA ASP A 410 18.30 -6.33 1.86
C ASP A 410 18.49 -4.96 1.20
N VAL A 411 19.23 -4.93 0.10
CA VAL A 411 19.33 -3.77 -0.79
C VAL A 411 19.00 -4.23 -2.20
N SER A 412 17.74 -4.04 -2.61
CA SER A 412 17.24 -4.49 -3.93
C SER A 412 17.51 -5.99 -4.21
N GLY A 413 17.35 -6.81 -3.16
CA GLY A 413 17.59 -8.24 -3.16
C GLY A 413 19.02 -8.67 -2.87
N TRP A 414 19.97 -7.74 -2.78
CA TRP A 414 21.35 -8.03 -2.37
C TRP A 414 21.46 -8.11 -0.86
N GLU A 415 22.05 -9.20 -0.37
CA GLU A 415 22.54 -9.30 1.01
C GLU A 415 23.77 -8.40 1.18
N SER A 416 23.56 -7.20 1.73
CA SER A 416 24.60 -6.19 1.90
C SER A 416 24.97 -6.01 3.37
N PRO A 417 26.26 -6.00 3.75
CA PRO A 417 26.67 -5.83 5.14
C PRO A 417 26.31 -4.42 5.63
N ALA A 418 25.53 -4.33 6.70
CA ALA A 418 25.13 -3.07 7.33
C ALA A 418 26.05 -2.66 8.49
N TRP A 419 26.64 -3.65 9.18
CA TRP A 419 27.61 -3.50 10.26
C TRP A 419 28.24 -4.85 10.60
N PHE A 420 29.34 -4.84 11.35
CA PHE A 420 30.05 -6.03 11.79
C PHE A 420 30.05 -6.16 13.31
N ALA A 421 29.68 -7.33 13.83
CA ALA A 421 29.80 -7.61 15.25
C ALA A 421 31.27 -7.83 15.66
N PRO A 422 31.68 -7.38 16.86
CA PRO A 422 33.00 -7.68 17.39
C PRO A 422 33.19 -9.17 17.62
N GLU A 423 34.44 -9.60 17.79
CA GLU A 423 34.75 -10.99 18.12
C GLU A 423 34.02 -11.43 19.40
N GLY A 424 33.54 -12.67 19.43
CA GLY A 424 32.73 -13.22 20.52
C GLY A 424 31.27 -12.76 20.55
N HIS A 425 30.82 -11.91 19.62
CA HIS A 425 29.44 -11.43 19.55
C HIS A 425 28.76 -11.87 18.25
N GLU A 426 27.48 -12.22 18.34
CA GLU A 426 26.66 -12.53 17.17
C GLU A 426 26.18 -11.24 16.49
N PRO A 427 26.18 -11.17 15.15
CA PRO A 427 25.56 -10.07 14.43
C PRO A 427 24.04 -10.20 14.47
N LYS A 428 23.44 -9.70 15.55
CA LYS A 428 21.98 -9.65 15.73
C LYS A 428 21.48 -8.31 16.23
N VAL A 429 20.28 -7.97 15.79
CA VAL A 429 19.47 -6.89 16.36
C VAL A 429 18.84 -7.41 17.64
N GLU A 430 19.17 -6.80 18.79
CA GLU A 430 18.60 -7.24 20.07
C GLU A 430 17.16 -6.74 20.25
N LYS A 431 16.94 -5.46 19.98
CA LYS A 431 15.62 -4.83 20.04
C LYS A 431 15.62 -3.61 19.11
N LEU A 432 14.61 -3.51 18.25
CA LEU A 432 14.38 -2.31 17.46
C LEU A 432 13.88 -1.17 18.35
N SER A 433 14.29 0.06 18.04
CA SER A 433 13.85 1.27 18.76
C SER A 433 13.90 2.50 17.86
N TRP A 434 13.36 3.62 18.34
CA TRP A 434 13.54 4.95 17.72
C TRP A 434 14.89 5.60 18.08
N GLY A 435 15.60 5.04 19.06
CA GLY A 435 16.87 5.56 19.55
C GLY A 435 18.09 4.88 18.93
N ARG A 436 19.23 5.04 19.60
CA ARG A 436 20.48 4.33 19.25
C ARG A 436 20.30 2.83 19.47
N GLN A 437 20.73 2.06 18.48
CA GLN A 437 20.60 0.61 18.47
C GLN A 437 21.82 -0.06 19.11
N ASN A 438 21.74 -1.36 19.41
CA ASN A 438 22.82 -2.12 20.06
C ASN A 438 24.13 -2.15 19.24
N TRP A 439 24.06 -1.94 17.92
CA TRP A 439 25.25 -1.85 17.04
C TRP A 439 25.81 -0.43 16.86
N PHE A 440 25.24 0.60 17.50
CA PHE A 440 25.73 1.97 17.37
C PHE A 440 27.24 2.13 17.72
N PRO A 441 27.78 1.47 18.77
CA PRO A 441 29.22 1.47 19.03
C PRO A 441 30.04 0.78 17.93
N TYR A 442 29.47 -0.18 17.21
CA TYR A 442 30.15 -0.89 16.13
C TYR A 442 30.29 0.03 14.90
N TRP A 443 29.24 0.79 14.57
CA TRP A 443 29.33 1.87 13.58
C TRP A 443 30.37 2.93 13.95
N GLU A 444 30.48 3.31 15.22
CA GLU A 444 31.52 4.23 15.66
C GLU A 444 32.93 3.66 15.38
N ALA A 445 33.14 2.38 15.67
CA ALA A 445 34.41 1.71 15.39
C ALA A 445 34.71 1.64 13.89
N GLU A 446 33.73 1.28 13.05
CA GLU A 446 33.88 1.27 11.58
C GLU A 446 34.15 2.67 11.03
N HIS A 447 33.48 3.70 11.54
CA HIS A 447 33.71 5.09 11.17
C HIS A 447 35.12 5.54 11.53
N ARG A 448 35.60 5.21 12.72
CA ARG A 448 36.97 5.50 13.15
C ARG A 448 37.99 4.79 12.28
N ALA A 449 37.77 3.51 11.97
CA ALA A 449 38.64 2.75 11.05
C ALA A 449 38.70 3.39 9.66
N CYS A 450 37.58 3.93 9.16
CA CYS A 450 37.53 4.69 7.91
C CYS A 450 38.34 5.99 7.96
N ARG A 451 38.35 6.69 9.10
CA ARG A 451 39.06 7.97 9.27
C ARG A 451 40.55 7.82 9.53
N GLU A 452 40.94 6.79 10.26
CA GLU A 452 42.30 6.63 10.79
C GLU A 452 43.08 5.50 10.11
N GLY A 453 42.44 4.75 9.20
CA GLY A 453 43.03 3.61 8.52
C GLY A 453 42.51 3.42 7.10
N VAL A 454 42.37 2.16 6.71
CA VAL A 454 41.84 1.75 5.41
C VAL A 454 40.73 0.75 5.64
N ILE A 455 39.60 0.95 4.96
CA ILE A 455 38.47 0.03 5.00
C ILE A 455 38.15 -0.47 3.59
N ALA A 456 37.49 -1.62 3.53
CA ALA A 456 36.90 -2.16 2.31
C ALA A 456 35.38 -2.18 2.49
N MET A 457 34.65 -1.66 1.49
CA MET A 457 33.19 -1.71 1.44
C MET A 457 32.75 -2.55 0.25
N ASP A 458 31.79 -3.44 0.47
CA ASP A 458 31.17 -4.19 -0.62
C ASP A 458 30.10 -3.34 -1.31
N MET A 459 30.42 -2.87 -2.50
CA MET A 459 29.54 -2.02 -3.32
C MET A 459 28.87 -2.81 -4.45
N SER A 460 28.80 -4.15 -4.34
CA SER A 460 28.23 -5.02 -5.37
C SER A 460 26.76 -4.71 -5.68
N PHE A 461 26.02 -4.15 -4.73
CA PHE A 461 24.60 -3.79 -4.91
C PHE A 461 24.37 -2.58 -5.82
N MET A 462 25.38 -1.72 -6.04
CA MET A 462 25.21 -0.49 -6.84
C MET A 462 24.75 -0.80 -8.27
N GLY A 463 23.86 0.04 -8.82
CA GLY A 463 23.49 0.02 -10.23
C GLY A 463 24.72 0.24 -11.12
N LYS A 464 24.91 -0.61 -12.12
CA LYS A 464 26.06 -0.57 -13.03
C LYS A 464 25.55 -0.58 -14.46
N PHE A 465 25.82 0.50 -15.19
CA PHE A 465 25.42 0.65 -16.59
C PHE A 465 26.66 0.72 -17.47
N LEU A 466 26.65 -0.02 -18.58
CA LEU A 466 27.65 0.06 -19.62
C LEU A 466 27.03 0.73 -20.84
N VAL A 467 27.45 1.96 -21.14
CA VAL A 467 26.96 2.72 -22.29
C VAL A 467 28.01 2.66 -23.40
N GLN A 468 27.66 2.06 -24.53
CA GLN A 468 28.56 1.82 -25.67
C GLN A 468 27.85 2.05 -26.99
N GLY A 469 28.61 2.45 -28.02
CA GLY A 469 28.09 2.72 -29.36
C GLY A 469 28.66 4.01 -29.93
N ARG A 470 28.46 4.24 -31.24
CA ARG A 470 28.93 5.46 -31.92
C ARG A 470 28.32 6.73 -31.32
N ASP A 471 27.09 6.63 -30.81
CA ASP A 471 26.32 7.75 -30.28
C ASP A 471 26.37 7.85 -28.74
N ALA A 472 27.16 7.00 -28.06
CA ALA A 472 27.19 6.93 -26.59
C ALA A 472 27.54 8.29 -25.93
N GLY A 473 28.51 9.02 -26.49
CA GLY A 473 28.87 10.35 -25.99
C GLY A 473 27.73 11.35 -26.16
N ALA A 474 27.08 11.36 -27.32
CA ALA A 474 25.95 12.25 -27.60
C ALA A 474 24.75 11.96 -26.69
N VAL A 475 24.48 10.70 -26.34
CA VAL A 475 23.39 10.33 -25.42
C VAL A 475 23.69 10.76 -23.98
N LEU A 476 24.95 10.77 -23.54
CA LEU A 476 25.32 11.19 -22.18
C LEU A 476 25.41 12.72 -22.02
N ASP A 477 25.60 13.46 -23.12
CA ASP A 477 25.68 14.92 -23.13
C ASP A 477 24.29 15.61 -23.15
N ASN A 478 23.23 14.86 -23.46
CA ASN A 478 21.83 15.34 -23.51
C ASN A 478 20.99 14.67 -22.42
#